data_AF-T0ZZ22-F1
#
_entry.id   AF-T0ZZ22-F1
#
_cell.length_a   1.000
_cell.length_b   1.000
_cell.length_c   1.000
_cell.angle_alpha   90.00
_cell.angle_beta   90.00
_cell.angle_gamma   90.00
#
_symmetry.space_group_name_H-M   'P 1'
#
loop_
_entity.id
_entity.type
_entity.pdbx_description
1 polymer ?
#
loop_
_entity_poly.entity_id
_entity_poly.type
_entity_poly.pdbx_seq_one_letter_code
_entity_poly.pdbx_strand_id
1 'polypeptide(L)' 'MHFGWRRKLPVIVQSEAAECGLACLAMIACYHGYETDLAALRRRFSLSLKGATLSRLIEMAQALGLQAGP' A
#
# COMPACT_ATOMS: atom_id res chain seq x y z
N MET A 1 -15.25 23.64 13.32
CA MET A 1 -15.09 22.39 12.52
C MET A 1 -13.99 21.59 13.20
N HIS A 2 -14.28 20.39 13.70
CA HIS A 2 -13.32 19.62 14.51
C HIS A 2 -12.08 19.25 13.67
N PHE A 3 -10.98 19.96 13.89
CA PHE A 3 -9.64 19.65 13.37
C PHE A 3 -8.99 18.55 14.24
N GLY A 4 -9.74 17.48 14.50
CA GLY A 4 -9.61 16.70 15.73
C GLY A 4 -9.70 15.19 15.55
N TRP A 5 -9.15 14.64 14.46
CA TRP A 5 -8.76 13.23 14.41
C TRP A 5 -7.67 13.06 13.35
N ARG A 6 -6.41 13.28 13.72
CA ARG A 6 -5.32 12.80 12.87
C ARG A 6 -5.41 11.28 12.89
N ARG A 7 -5.88 10.67 11.79
CA ARG A 7 -5.71 9.22 11.61
C ARG A 7 -4.22 8.95 11.73
N LYS A 8 -3.82 7.89 12.42
CA LYS A 8 -2.42 7.47 12.50
C LYS A 8 -2.16 6.51 11.34
N LEU A 9 -1.06 6.69 10.62
CA LEU A 9 -0.63 5.70 9.63
C LEU A 9 -0.37 4.37 10.35
N PRO A 10 -1.10 3.28 10.06
CA PRO A 10 -0.83 2.00 10.67
C PRO A 10 0.54 1.51 10.24
N VAL A 11 1.24 0.82 11.15
CA VAL A 11 2.52 0.18 10.83
C VAL A 11 2.25 -1.23 10.36
N ILE A 12 2.58 -1.52 9.11
CA ILE A 12 2.49 -2.86 8.52
C ILE A 12 3.92 -3.32 8.23
N VAL A 13 4.34 -4.40 8.88
CA VAL A 13 5.70 -4.95 8.74
C VAL A 13 5.73 -5.89 7.55
N GLN A 14 6.66 -5.65 6.62
CA GLN A 14 6.92 -6.54 5.50
C GLN A 14 7.38 -7.92 6.00
N SER A 15 6.81 -8.99 5.45
CA SER A 15 7.21 -10.36 5.79
C SER A 15 8.33 -10.85 4.87
N GLU A 16 8.42 -10.32 3.65
CA GLU A 16 9.48 -10.61 2.69
C GLU A 16 10.24 -9.34 2.27
N ALA A 17 11.51 -9.49 1.85
CA ALA A 17 12.35 -8.36 1.47
C ALA A 17 11.81 -7.59 0.25
N ALA A 18 11.13 -8.29 -0.66
CA ALA A 18 10.59 -7.76 -1.91
C ALA A 18 9.34 -6.86 -1.74
N GLU A 19 8.84 -6.69 -0.51
CA GLU A 19 7.49 -6.16 -0.28
C GLU A 19 7.45 -4.76 0.31
N CYS A 20 8.59 -4.13 0.52
CA CYS A 20 8.65 -2.80 1.14
C CYS A 20 7.67 -1.81 0.47
N GLY A 21 7.62 -1.79 -0.86
CA GLY A 21 6.67 -0.95 -1.61
C GLY A 21 5.21 -1.36 -1.42
N LEU A 22 4.92 -2.67 -1.37
CA LEU A 22 3.56 -3.17 -1.16
C LEU A 22 3.07 -2.90 0.28
N ALA A 23 3.96 -3.02 1.26
CA ALA A 23 3.70 -2.67 2.65
C ALA A 23 3.38 -1.18 2.79
N CYS A 24 4.17 -0.32 2.13
CA CYS A 24 3.88 1.12 2.07
C CYS A 24 2.51 1.43 1.47
N LEU A 25 2.15 0.78 0.35
CA LEU A 25 0.83 0.95 -0.26
C LEU A 25 -0.29 0.48 0.67
N ALA A 26 -0.12 -0.64 1.38
CA ALA A 26 -1.08 -1.11 2.37
C ALA A 26 -1.26 -0.09 3.50
N MET A 27 -0.17 0.47 4.04
CA MET A 27 -0.24 1.48 5.10
C MET A 27 -1.00 2.73 4.64
N ILE A 28 -0.69 3.24 3.45
CA ILE A 28 -1.34 4.42 2.87
C ILE A 28 -2.82 4.15 2.59
N ALA A 29 -3.15 3.01 1.99
CA ALA A 29 -4.52 2.61 1.70
C ALA A 29 -5.34 2.52 3.01
N CYS A 30 -4.82 1.86 4.04
CA CYS A 30 -5.46 1.75 5.35
C CYS A 30 -5.63 3.12 6.03
N TYR A 31 -4.64 4.02 5.91
CA TYR A 31 -4.78 5.39 6.39
C TYR A 31 -5.97 6.11 5.75
N HIS A 32 -6.19 5.92 4.45
CA HIS A 32 -7.33 6.50 3.73
C HIS A 32 -8.66 5.76 3.96
N GLY A 33 -8.67 4.65 4.71
CA GLY A 33 -9.89 3.91 5.10
C GLY A 33 -10.17 2.69 4.22
N TYR A 34 -9.21 2.28 3.39
CA TYR A 34 -9.27 1.03 2.65
C TYR A 34 -8.86 -0.12 3.58
N GLU A 35 -9.75 -1.06 3.85
CA GLU A 35 -9.45 -2.22 4.69
C GLU A 35 -8.64 -3.27 3.90
N THR A 36 -7.33 -3.32 4.16
CA THR A 36 -6.42 -4.29 3.51
C THR A 36 -5.26 -4.69 4.41
N ASP A 37 -4.57 -5.76 4.03
CA ASP A 37 -3.31 -6.19 4.62
C ASP A 37 -2.36 -6.70 3.52
N LEU A 38 -1.14 -7.09 3.89
CA LEU A 38 -0.17 -7.63 2.94
C LEU A 38 -0.64 -8.93 2.29
N ALA A 39 -1.36 -9.80 3.00
CA ALA A 39 -1.84 -11.07 2.44
C ALA A 39 -2.89 -10.85 1.35
N ALA A 40 -3.81 -9.91 1.56
CA ALA A 40 -4.82 -9.48 0.59
C ALA A 40 -4.17 -8.84 -0.64
N LEU A 41 -3.19 -7.95 -0.43
CA LEU A 41 -2.49 -7.33 -1.54
C LEU A 41 -1.63 -8.32 -2.34
N ARG A 42 -0.95 -9.28 -1.69
CA ARG A 42 -0.21 -10.36 -2.38
C ARG A 42 -1.09 -11.21 -3.28
N ARG A 43 -2.32 -11.52 -2.84
CA ARG A 43 -3.28 -12.28 -3.66
C ARG A 43 -3.73 -11.48 -4.89
N ARG A 44 -3.78 -10.16 -4.77
CA ARG A 44 -4.22 -9.26 -5.85
C ARG A 44 -3.08 -8.84 -6.78
N PHE A 45 -1.87 -8.73 -6.25
CA PHE A 45 -0.69 -8.23 -6.95
C PHE A 45 0.47 -9.19 -6.73
N SER A 46 0.87 -9.88 -7.79
CA SER A 46 2.10 -10.67 -7.80
C SER A 46 3.32 -9.75 -7.74
N LEU A 47 4.19 -10.01 -6.77
CA LEU A 47 5.49 -9.35 -6.64
C LEU A 47 6.57 -10.25 -7.25
N SER A 48 7.59 -9.61 -7.84
CA SER A 48 8.82 -10.30 -8.23
C SER A 48 9.71 -10.51 -7.02
N LEU A 49 10.61 -11.50 -7.07
CA LEU A 49 11.68 -11.67 -6.08
C LEU A 49 12.60 -10.42 -5.97
N LYS A 50 12.64 -9.58 -7.01
CA LYS A 50 13.35 -8.29 -7.01
C LYS A 50 12.54 -7.14 -6.41
N GLY A 51 11.30 -7.39 -5.98
CA GLY A 51 10.35 -6.37 -5.54
C GLY A 51 9.52 -5.77 -6.68
N ALA A 52 9.05 -4.54 -6.48
CA ALA A 52 8.23 -3.79 -7.44
C ALA A 52 8.96 -2.55 -7.94
N THR A 53 8.83 -2.26 -9.24
CA THR A 53 9.28 -0.98 -9.81
C THR A 53 8.32 0.13 -9.43
N LEU A 54 8.76 1.39 -9.52
CA LEU A 54 7.89 2.55 -9.29
C LEU A 54 6.65 2.55 -10.19
N SER A 55 6.81 2.27 -11.49
CA SER A 55 5.68 2.14 -12.43
C SER A 55 4.66 1.13 -11.93
N ARG A 56 5.15 -0.01 -11.42
CA ARG A 56 4.27 -1.05 -10.90
C ARG A 56 3.56 -0.61 -9.61
N LEU A 57 4.21 0.14 -8.74
CA LEU A 57 3.57 0.70 -7.54
C LEU A 57 2.50 1.73 -7.90
N ILE A 58 2.71 2.55 -8.94
CA ILE A 58 1.70 3.50 -9.44
C ILE A 58 0.47 2.74 -9.94
N GLU A 59 0.66 1.69 -10.75
CA GLU A 59 -0.44 0.84 -11.24
C GLU A 59 -1.21 0.18 -10.08
N MET A 60 -0.49 -0.35 -9.07
CA MET A 60 -1.11 -0.94 -7.88
C MET A 60 -1.91 0.09 -7.09
N ALA A 61 -1.37 1.30 -6.90
CA ALA A 61 -2.05 2.39 -6.20
C ALA A 61 -3.34 2.82 -6.92
N GLN A 62 -3.29 2.97 -8.24
CA GLN A 62 -4.47 3.27 -9.06
C GLN A 62 -5.52 2.16 -8.97
N ALA A 63 -5.11 0.89 -8.96
CA ALA A 63 -6.03 -0.24 -8.76
C ALA A 63 -6.67 -0.26 -7.36
N LEU A 64 -6.04 0.38 -6.36
CA LEU A 64 -6.61 0.58 -5.02
C LEU A 64 -7.50 1.84 -4.94
N GLY A 65 -7.71 2.56 -6.05
CA GLY A 65 -8.48 3.80 -6.10
C GLY A 65 -7.71 5.02 -5.59
N LEU A 66 -6.39 4.94 -5.47
CA LEU A 66 -5.53 6.06 -5.11
C LEU A 66 -5.07 6.80 -6.36
N GLN A 67 -4.92 8.12 -6.25
CA GLN A 67 -4.29 8.92 -7.30
C GLN A 67 -2.76 8.84 -7.14
N ALA A 68 -2.07 8.31 -8.14
CA ALA A 68 -0.61 8.18 -8.17
C ALA A 68 -0.06 8.61 -9.54
N GLY A 69 1.13 9.22 -9.54
CA GLY A 69 1.80 9.73 -10.74
C GLY A 69 3.32 9.47 -10.72
N PRO A 70 4.00 9.69 -11.85
CA PRO A 70 5.45 9.51 -11.99
C PRO A 70 6.28 10.55 -11.24
#